data_AF-A0A431VVH9-F1
#
_entry.id   AF-A0A431VVH9-F1
#
_cell.length_a   1.000
_cell.length_b   1.000
_cell.length_c   1.000
_cell.angle_alpha   90.00
_cell.angle_beta   90.00
_cell.angle_gamma   90.00
#
_symmetry.space_group_name_H-M   'P 1'
#
loop_
_entity.id
_entity.type
_entity.pdbx_description
1 polymer ?
#
loop_
_entity_poly.entity_id
_entity_poly.type
_entity_poly.pdbx_seq_one_letter_code
_entity_poly.pdbx_strand_id
1 'polypeptide(L)'
;MESKNVNSLDNAFASKFAKSMFLAVLGLIILTFIGTRMFTHVDLNLYGYMVGTIVFLGGFFYRFIAWGERPPTKIIIKKGIKLLFRKSTPKTSVEHLATYRFIWNRGIYRWTQHFLIGWGCLLSCMVTFPLVFSWMYFTMTENGYYTIVLFGMNIMTVPAEGLIAQLSYNALNISALMVITGVCMALYRRLKNMQARADQKFMYDFLPLIMLIFISVTGLALTFSNVFLHGWGHYAMSLIHQYSVIVTLIYLPFGKLAHIPFRPLSVFAKNYREHYGEQSMKACKVCGTEFVSTEQSNDVIQVLGVNEIEFKKEQFHLAELCLPCRRKYRIAQFSGFPTHEVKVKEANQNAKG
;
A
#
# COMPACT_ATOMS: atom_id res chain seq x y z
N MET A 1 21.02 -16.07 35.97
CA MET A 1 21.27 -16.25 34.52
C MET A 1 19.98 -16.74 33.89
N GLU A 2 19.19 -15.81 33.36
CA GLU A 2 17.91 -16.12 32.75
C GLU A 2 18.19 -16.54 31.30
N SER A 3 18.04 -17.84 31.04
CA SER A 3 18.13 -18.45 29.71
C SER A 3 17.09 -17.78 28.81
N LYS A 4 17.53 -16.82 27.99
CA LYS A 4 16.74 -16.36 26.86
C LYS A 4 16.54 -17.58 25.96
N ASN A 5 15.32 -18.06 25.92
CA ASN A 5 14.85 -19.03 24.94
C ASN A 5 14.97 -18.36 23.56
N VAL A 6 16.15 -18.42 22.95
CA VAL A 6 16.40 -17.92 21.59
C VAL A 6 15.65 -18.88 20.69
N ASN A 7 14.53 -18.43 20.12
CA ASN A 7 13.71 -19.21 19.20
C ASN A 7 14.60 -19.91 18.16
N SER A 8 14.70 -21.24 18.25
CA SER A 8 15.53 -22.09 17.37
C SER A 8 15.35 -21.80 15.88
N LEU A 9 14.15 -21.40 15.47
CA LEU A 9 13.81 -21.02 14.10
C LEU A 9 14.49 -19.74 13.59
N ASP A 10 14.90 -18.82 14.47
CA ASP A 10 15.60 -17.60 14.05
C ASP A 10 17.07 -17.87 13.68
N ASN A 11 17.64 -18.98 14.16
CA ASN A 11 19.01 -19.39 13.83
C ASN A 11 19.07 -20.26 12.56
N ALA A 12 17.94 -20.72 12.03
CA ALA A 12 17.87 -21.55 10.83
C ALA A 12 17.99 -20.74 9.52
N PHE A 13 17.82 -19.43 9.56
CA PHE A 13 17.82 -18.57 8.37
C PHE A 13 18.91 -17.49 8.43
N ALA A 14 19.61 -17.27 7.32
CA ALA A 14 20.67 -16.28 7.22
C ALA A 14 20.22 -14.82 7.45
N SER A 15 18.92 -14.52 7.28
CA SER A 15 18.36 -13.20 7.55
C SER A 15 16.85 -13.24 7.75
N LYS A 16 16.29 -12.17 8.33
CA LYS A 16 14.83 -11.97 8.41
C LYS A 16 14.17 -11.99 7.03
N PHE A 17 14.87 -11.47 6.01
CA PHE A 17 14.42 -11.52 4.62
C PHE A 17 14.29 -12.96 4.13
N ALA A 18 15.34 -13.77 4.31
CA ALA A 18 15.33 -15.18 3.91
C ALA A 18 14.19 -15.96 4.60
N LYS A 19 14.00 -15.74 5.90
CA LYS A 19 12.91 -16.34 6.67
C LYS A 19 11.53 -15.93 6.13
N SER A 20 11.27 -14.63 5.98
CA SER A 20 9.97 -14.14 5.49
C SER A 20 9.68 -14.62 4.07
N MET A 21 10.66 -14.60 3.18
CA MET A 21 10.53 -15.08 1.80
C MET A 21 10.25 -16.59 1.78
N PHE A 22 11.03 -17.39 2.53
CA PHE A 22 10.84 -18.83 2.60
C PHE A 22 9.44 -19.20 3.11
N LEU A 23 8.98 -18.58 4.20
CA LEU A 23 7.65 -18.83 4.75
C LEU A 23 6.53 -18.42 3.78
N ALA A 24 6.69 -17.30 3.07
CA ALA A 24 5.71 -16.85 2.09
C ALA A 24 5.64 -17.78 0.88
N VAL A 25 6.78 -18.18 0.32
CA VAL A 25 6.83 -19.12 -0.81
C VAL A 25 6.30 -20.50 -0.40
N LEU A 26 6.69 -21.00 0.77
CA LEU A 26 6.18 -22.26 1.30
C LEU A 26 4.66 -22.21 1.50
N GLY A 27 4.15 -21.12 2.08
CA GLY A 27 2.71 -20.89 2.21
C GLY A 27 1.99 -20.87 0.86
N LEU A 28 2.55 -20.18 -0.14
CA LEU A 28 2.00 -20.20 -1.50
C LEU A 28 1.98 -21.60 -2.12
N ILE A 29 3.06 -22.37 -1.95
CA ILE A 29 3.13 -23.76 -2.45
C ILE A 29 2.05 -24.62 -1.79
N ILE A 30 1.89 -24.53 -0.46
CA ILE A 30 0.86 -25.28 0.28
C ILE A 30 -0.55 -24.87 -0.19
N LEU A 31 -0.83 -23.57 -0.29
CA LEU A 31 -2.13 -23.08 -0.75
C LEU A 31 -2.42 -23.49 -2.19
N THR A 32 -1.40 -23.45 -3.06
CA THR A 32 -1.52 -23.91 -4.45
C THR A 32 -1.76 -25.41 -4.50
N PHE A 33 -1.05 -26.22 -3.71
CA PHE A 33 -1.25 -27.66 -3.62
C PHE A 33 -2.68 -28.02 -3.20
N ILE A 34 -3.23 -27.31 -2.21
CA ILE A 34 -4.62 -27.48 -1.78
C ILE A 34 -5.58 -27.04 -2.89
N GLY A 35 -5.38 -25.85 -3.46
CA GLY A 35 -6.26 -25.28 -4.49
C GLY A 35 -6.35 -26.11 -5.76
N THR A 36 -5.21 -26.60 -6.22
CA THR A 36 -5.06 -27.43 -7.43
C THR A 36 -5.43 -28.90 -7.20
N ARG A 37 -5.87 -29.30 -6.00
CA ARG A 37 -6.09 -30.70 -5.60
C ARG A 37 -4.88 -31.58 -5.95
N MET A 38 -3.74 -31.30 -5.31
CA MET A 38 -2.47 -32.00 -5.53
C MET A 38 -1.86 -31.78 -6.93
N PHE A 39 -1.90 -30.54 -7.43
CA PHE A 39 -1.37 -30.12 -8.74
C PHE A 39 -2.05 -30.76 -9.97
N THR A 40 -3.26 -31.31 -9.80
CA THR A 40 -4.02 -31.91 -10.90
C THR A 40 -4.64 -30.87 -11.84
N HIS A 41 -4.92 -29.67 -11.33
CA HIS A 41 -5.52 -28.56 -12.08
C HIS A 41 -4.59 -27.34 -12.12
N VAL A 42 -3.52 -27.41 -12.91
CA VAL A 42 -2.59 -26.28 -13.13
C VAL A 42 -2.74 -25.75 -14.55
N ASP A 43 -3.07 -24.48 -14.69
CA ASP A 43 -3.12 -23.80 -15.99
C ASP A 43 -1.73 -23.25 -16.37
N LEU A 44 -1.13 -23.85 -17.41
CA LEU A 44 0.18 -23.44 -17.91
C LEU A 44 0.19 -22.03 -18.51
N ASN A 45 -0.95 -21.53 -18.99
CA ASN A 45 -1.03 -20.15 -19.48
C ASN A 45 -0.83 -19.13 -18.34
N LEU A 46 -1.09 -19.54 -17.09
CA LEU A 46 -0.93 -18.69 -15.92
C LEU A 46 0.49 -18.70 -15.34
N TYR A 47 1.36 -19.61 -15.81
CA TYR A 47 2.69 -19.84 -15.23
C TYR A 47 3.56 -18.57 -15.18
N GLY A 48 3.57 -17.76 -16.24
CA GLY A 48 4.34 -16.51 -16.26
C GLY A 48 3.91 -15.53 -15.16
N TYR A 49 2.61 -15.49 -14.82
CA TYR A 49 2.12 -14.66 -13.72
C TYR A 49 2.54 -15.21 -12.34
N MET A 50 2.61 -16.54 -12.20
CA MET A 50 3.13 -17.17 -10.98
C MET A 50 4.58 -16.76 -10.73
N VAL A 51 5.43 -16.86 -11.76
CA VAL A 51 6.85 -16.43 -11.68
C VAL A 51 6.94 -14.94 -11.36
N GLY A 52 6.17 -14.10 -12.07
CA GLY A 52 6.12 -12.66 -11.79
C GLY A 52 5.71 -12.34 -10.35
N THR A 53 4.78 -13.12 -9.77
CA THR A 53 4.34 -12.97 -8.38
C THR A 53 5.43 -13.34 -7.38
N ILE A 54 6.20 -14.41 -7.64
CA ILE A 54 7.32 -14.80 -6.78
C ILE A 54 8.40 -13.71 -6.77
N VAL A 55 8.75 -13.17 -7.94
CA VAL A 55 9.72 -12.07 -8.06
C VAL A 55 9.21 -10.81 -7.34
N PHE A 56 7.93 -10.49 -7.51
CA PHE A 56 7.26 -9.41 -6.78
C PHE A 56 7.40 -9.59 -5.26
N LEU A 57 7.16 -10.79 -4.72
CA LEU A 57 7.27 -11.06 -3.29
C LEU A 57 8.70 -10.86 -2.78
N GLY A 58 9.70 -11.29 -3.55
CA GLY A 58 11.11 -11.03 -3.24
C GLY A 58 11.41 -9.54 -3.11
N GLY A 59 11.04 -8.75 -4.13
CA GLY A 59 11.22 -7.29 -4.09
C GLY A 59 10.40 -6.62 -2.96
N PHE A 60 9.18 -7.09 -2.73
CA PHE A 60 8.29 -6.59 -1.70
C PHE A 60 8.87 -6.81 -0.30
N PHE A 61 9.27 -8.03 0.06
CA PHE A 61 9.85 -8.31 1.37
C PHE A 61 11.17 -7.56 1.58
N TYR A 62 12.02 -7.48 0.56
CA TYR A 62 13.27 -6.73 0.63
C TYR A 62 13.00 -5.27 1.02
N ARG A 63 12.12 -4.59 0.28
CA ARG A 63 11.78 -3.20 0.59
C ARG A 63 11.02 -3.05 1.90
N PHE A 64 10.08 -3.94 2.20
CA PHE A 64 9.27 -3.89 3.42
C PHE A 64 10.16 -4.00 4.66
N ILE A 65 11.08 -4.96 4.68
CA ILE A 65 12.01 -5.16 5.80
C ILE A 65 13.00 -4.00 5.89
N ALA A 66 13.60 -3.59 4.77
CA ALA A 66 14.52 -2.45 4.76
C ALA A 66 13.87 -1.14 5.25
N TRP A 67 12.59 -0.93 4.93
CA TRP A 67 11.82 0.21 5.43
C TRP A 67 11.39 0.04 6.89
N GLY A 68 10.98 -1.17 7.30
CA GLY A 68 10.55 -1.52 8.64
C GLY A 68 11.65 -1.48 9.69
N GLU A 69 12.91 -1.77 9.29
CA GLU A 69 14.07 -1.71 10.17
C GLU A 69 14.59 -0.28 10.42
N ARG A 70 14.13 0.73 9.66
CA ARG A 70 14.49 2.13 9.92
C ARG A 70 14.04 2.53 11.32
N PRO A 71 14.91 3.14 12.16
CA PRO A 71 14.59 3.50 13.54
C PRO A 71 13.22 4.16 13.75
N PRO A 72 12.82 5.20 12.99
CA PRO A 72 11.51 5.83 13.19
C PRO A 72 10.34 4.90 12.86
N THR A 73 10.44 4.13 11.78
CA THR A 73 9.40 3.19 11.36
C THR A 73 9.24 2.06 12.37
N LYS A 74 10.38 1.53 12.85
CA LYS A 74 10.43 0.41 13.79
C LYS A 74 9.69 0.70 15.09
N ILE A 75 9.82 1.91 15.63
CA ILE A 75 9.10 2.35 16.83
C ILE A 75 7.59 2.36 16.58
N ILE A 76 7.14 2.95 15.46
CA ILE A 76 5.72 3.01 15.10
C ILE A 76 5.14 1.61 14.92
N ILE A 77 5.86 0.70 14.26
CA ILE A 77 5.42 -0.69 14.11
C ILE A 77 5.34 -1.38 15.48
N LYS A 78 6.41 -1.29 16.28
CA LYS A 78 6.50 -1.97 17.59
C LYS A 78 5.41 -1.52 18.55
N LYS A 79 5.16 -0.20 18.65
CA LYS A 79 4.13 0.35 19.54
C LYS A 79 2.74 0.25 18.93
N GLY A 80 2.62 0.42 17.62
CA GLY A 80 1.35 0.32 16.90
C GLY A 80 0.73 -1.07 16.92
N ILE A 81 1.54 -2.13 16.81
CA ILE A 81 1.06 -3.53 16.93
C ILE A 81 0.38 -3.77 18.29
N LYS A 82 0.93 -3.21 19.38
CA LYS A 82 0.32 -3.32 20.72
C LYS A 82 -1.05 -2.64 20.82
N LEU A 83 -1.34 -1.72 19.90
CA LEU A 83 -2.58 -0.93 19.84
C LEU A 83 -3.54 -1.43 18.76
N LEU A 84 -3.31 -2.61 18.17
CA LEU A 84 -4.14 -3.13 17.09
C LEU A 84 -5.58 -3.38 17.57
N PHE A 85 -5.77 -3.92 18.78
CA PHE A 85 -7.08 -4.30 19.31
C PHE A 85 -7.81 -3.18 20.06
N ARG A 86 -7.39 -1.92 19.90
CA ARG A 86 -8.10 -0.77 20.48
C ARG A 86 -9.51 -0.65 19.86
N LYS A 87 -10.48 -0.23 20.66
CA LYS A 87 -11.88 -0.03 20.22
C LYS A 87 -12.02 0.91 19.01
N SER A 88 -11.12 1.88 18.86
CA SER A 88 -11.13 2.81 17.72
C SER A 88 -10.50 2.23 16.44
N THR A 89 -9.75 1.13 16.51
CA THR A 89 -9.03 0.59 15.34
C THR A 89 -9.94 0.22 14.19
N PRO A 90 -11.07 -0.50 14.36
CA PRO A 90 -11.93 -0.86 13.23
C PRO A 90 -12.44 0.38 12.48
N LYS A 91 -12.89 1.39 13.22
CA LYS A 91 -13.32 2.68 12.65
C LYS A 91 -12.17 3.35 11.90
N THR A 92 -11.00 3.42 12.51
CA THR A 92 -9.81 4.02 11.88
C THR A 92 -9.41 3.29 10.60
N SER A 93 -9.43 1.96 10.59
CA SER A 93 -9.14 1.14 9.42
C SER A 93 -10.11 1.42 8.27
N VAL A 94 -11.42 1.45 8.54
CA VAL A 94 -12.43 1.76 7.51
C VAL A 94 -12.26 3.17 6.95
N GLU A 95 -12.05 4.16 7.82
CA GLU A 95 -11.88 5.56 7.40
C GLU A 95 -10.59 5.79 6.58
N HIS A 96 -9.50 5.10 6.92
CA HIS A 96 -8.19 5.33 6.30
C HIS A 96 -7.88 4.41 5.12
N LEU A 97 -8.39 3.18 5.13
CA LEU A 97 -8.05 2.15 4.13
C LEU A 97 -9.17 1.91 3.13
N ALA A 98 -10.44 1.94 3.55
CA ALA A 98 -11.57 1.62 2.67
C ALA A 98 -12.18 2.87 2.02
N THR A 99 -12.51 3.87 2.83
CA THR A 99 -13.24 5.07 2.37
C THR A 99 -12.33 6.24 2.03
N TYR A 100 -11.03 6.16 2.33
CA TYR A 100 -10.06 7.24 2.09
C TYR A 100 -10.52 8.62 2.57
N ARG A 101 -11.13 8.70 3.77
CA ARG A 101 -11.74 9.92 4.32
C ARG A 101 -10.78 11.12 4.37
N PHE A 102 -9.48 10.87 4.59
CA PHE A 102 -8.46 11.91 4.57
C PHE A 102 -8.24 12.54 3.17
N ILE A 103 -8.50 11.79 2.08
CA ILE A 103 -8.43 12.29 0.71
C ILE A 103 -9.70 13.06 0.38
N TRP A 104 -10.86 12.57 0.84
CA TRP A 104 -12.15 13.25 0.68
C TRP A 104 -12.07 14.71 1.18
N ASN A 105 -11.53 14.90 2.38
CA ASN A 105 -11.34 16.21 3.00
C ASN A 105 -10.38 17.14 2.22
N ARG A 106 -9.63 16.62 1.24
CA ARG A 106 -8.68 17.37 0.40
C ARG A 106 -9.22 17.63 -1.02
N GLY A 107 -10.43 17.15 -1.34
CA GLY A 107 -11.12 17.42 -2.60
C GLY A 107 -11.70 16.16 -3.24
N ILE A 108 -12.97 16.26 -3.67
CA ILE A 108 -13.74 15.13 -4.21
C ILE A 108 -13.11 14.52 -5.46
N TYR A 109 -12.57 15.36 -6.35
CA TYR A 109 -11.89 14.90 -7.56
C TYR A 109 -10.68 14.00 -7.25
N ARG A 110 -9.87 14.39 -6.26
CA ARG A 110 -8.70 13.62 -5.82
C ARG A 110 -9.12 12.31 -5.16
N TRP A 111 -10.23 12.35 -4.43
CA TRP A 111 -10.81 11.17 -3.81
C TRP A 111 -11.29 10.17 -4.85
N THR A 112 -12.14 10.59 -5.80
CA THR A 112 -12.65 9.72 -6.87
C THR A 112 -11.51 9.11 -7.68
N GLN A 113 -10.48 9.92 -8.00
CA GLN A 113 -9.27 9.45 -8.67
C GLN A 113 -8.58 8.31 -7.91
N HIS A 114 -8.36 8.45 -6.60
CA HIS A 114 -7.71 7.40 -5.80
C HIS A 114 -8.63 6.21 -5.52
N PHE A 115 -9.94 6.46 -5.38
CA PHE A 115 -10.93 5.41 -5.21
C PHE A 115 -10.94 4.49 -6.42
N LEU A 116 -11.07 5.06 -7.63
CA LEU A 116 -11.09 4.31 -8.88
C LEU A 116 -9.80 3.52 -9.12
N ILE A 117 -8.63 4.15 -8.97
CA ILE A 117 -7.34 3.45 -9.13
C ILE A 117 -7.17 2.38 -8.04
N GLY A 118 -7.39 2.74 -6.78
CA GLY A 118 -7.13 1.87 -5.62
C GLY A 118 -8.04 0.66 -5.59
N TRP A 119 -9.36 0.85 -5.67
CA TRP A 119 -10.33 -0.23 -5.69
C TRP A 119 -10.30 -1.02 -7.00
N GLY A 120 -10.03 -0.36 -8.14
CA GLY A 120 -9.82 -1.06 -9.41
C GLY A 120 -8.65 -2.03 -9.32
N CYS A 121 -7.48 -1.58 -8.87
CA CYS A 121 -6.30 -2.46 -8.69
C CYS A 121 -6.54 -3.54 -7.62
N LEU A 122 -7.20 -3.20 -6.50
CA LEU A 122 -7.49 -4.16 -5.44
C LEU A 122 -8.43 -5.27 -5.93
N LEU A 123 -9.50 -4.91 -6.65
CA LEU A 123 -10.42 -5.87 -7.25
C LEU A 123 -9.69 -6.79 -8.24
N SER A 124 -8.82 -6.22 -9.10
CA SER A 124 -8.00 -7.01 -10.02
C SER A 124 -7.14 -8.01 -9.27
N CYS A 125 -6.41 -7.59 -8.23
CA CYS A 125 -5.58 -8.49 -7.42
C CYS A 125 -6.40 -9.58 -6.72
N MET A 126 -7.57 -9.23 -6.16
CA MET A 126 -8.46 -10.17 -5.47
C MET A 126 -9.02 -11.25 -6.39
N VAL A 127 -9.15 -10.98 -7.70
CA VAL A 127 -9.60 -11.97 -8.69
C VAL A 127 -8.42 -12.71 -9.31
N THR A 128 -7.37 -12.00 -9.72
CA THR A 128 -6.24 -12.57 -10.47
C THR A 128 -5.34 -13.46 -9.64
N PHE A 129 -4.96 -13.09 -8.40
CA PHE A 129 -4.08 -13.95 -7.62
C PHE A 129 -4.71 -15.32 -7.30
N PRO A 130 -5.99 -15.41 -6.88
CA PRO A 130 -6.63 -16.71 -6.73
C PRO A 130 -6.70 -17.53 -8.01
N LEU A 131 -6.92 -16.89 -9.17
CA LEU A 131 -6.91 -17.59 -10.46
C LEU A 131 -5.51 -18.10 -10.82
N VAL A 132 -4.48 -17.24 -10.71
CA VAL A 132 -3.07 -17.56 -11.04
C VAL A 132 -2.54 -18.74 -10.23
N PHE A 133 -2.89 -18.82 -8.94
CA PHE A 133 -2.51 -19.95 -8.08
C PHE A 133 -3.56 -21.07 -8.05
N SER A 134 -4.57 -21.00 -8.92
CA SER A 134 -5.66 -21.98 -9.00
C SER A 134 -6.36 -22.24 -7.65
N TRP A 135 -6.37 -21.23 -6.78
CA TRP A 135 -7.17 -21.24 -5.55
C TRP A 135 -8.66 -21.11 -5.89
N MET A 136 -8.97 -20.45 -7.00
CA MET A 136 -10.32 -20.35 -7.54
C MET A 136 -10.32 -20.76 -9.01
N TYR A 137 -11.37 -21.45 -9.45
CA TYR A 137 -11.63 -21.71 -10.86
C TYR A 137 -13.13 -21.90 -11.10
N PHE A 138 -13.55 -21.80 -12.36
CA PHE A 138 -14.95 -21.95 -12.77
C PHE A 138 -15.10 -23.24 -13.56
N THR A 139 -16.14 -24.01 -13.25
CA THR A 139 -16.50 -25.23 -14.01
C THR A 139 -17.95 -25.18 -14.43
N MET A 140 -18.28 -25.86 -15.53
CA MET A 140 -19.67 -26.00 -15.99
C MET A 140 -20.04 -27.48 -15.93
N THR A 141 -20.61 -27.93 -14.81
CA THR A 141 -21.03 -29.34 -14.62
C THR A 141 -22.35 -29.64 -15.32
N GLU A 142 -23.24 -28.65 -15.38
CA GLU A 142 -24.54 -28.74 -16.06
C GLU A 142 -24.65 -27.58 -17.05
N ASN A 143 -25.20 -27.85 -18.23
CA ASN A 143 -25.38 -26.82 -19.25
C ASN A 143 -26.26 -25.68 -18.70
N GLY A 144 -25.75 -24.45 -18.76
CA GLY A 144 -26.44 -23.26 -18.26
C GLY A 144 -26.15 -22.91 -16.79
N TYR A 145 -25.34 -23.70 -16.07
CA TYR A 145 -24.93 -23.41 -14.69
C TYR A 145 -23.42 -23.43 -14.53
N TYR A 146 -22.89 -22.40 -13.86
CA TYR A 146 -21.48 -22.33 -13.48
C TYR A 146 -21.30 -22.62 -12.00
N THR A 147 -20.35 -23.48 -11.69
CA THR A 147 -19.91 -23.73 -10.32
C THR A 147 -18.61 -22.98 -10.07
N ILE A 148 -18.63 -22.14 -9.04
CA ILE A 148 -17.45 -21.44 -8.53
C ILE A 148 -16.78 -22.36 -7.51
N VAL A 149 -15.57 -22.81 -7.83
CA VAL A 149 -14.78 -23.68 -6.97
C VAL A 149 -13.70 -22.85 -6.29
N LEU A 150 -13.60 -22.96 -4.97
CA LEU A 150 -12.58 -22.30 -4.16
C LEU A 150 -11.88 -23.35 -3.29
N PHE A 151 -10.55 -23.42 -3.37
CA PHE A 151 -9.73 -24.44 -2.71
C PHE A 151 -10.21 -25.87 -2.94
N GLY A 152 -10.68 -26.16 -4.16
CA GLY A 152 -11.25 -27.45 -4.51
C GLY A 152 -12.62 -27.75 -3.89
N MET A 153 -13.26 -26.81 -3.19
CA MET A 153 -14.62 -26.94 -2.68
C MET A 153 -15.61 -26.17 -3.56
N ASN A 154 -16.73 -26.80 -3.89
CA ASN A 154 -17.80 -26.14 -4.65
C ASN A 154 -18.51 -25.16 -3.70
N ILE A 155 -18.26 -23.86 -3.87
CA ILE A 155 -18.82 -22.84 -2.97
C ILE A 155 -20.24 -22.47 -3.39
N MET A 156 -20.46 -22.35 -4.70
CA MET A 156 -21.73 -21.84 -5.22
C MET A 156 -21.93 -22.29 -6.67
N THR A 157 -23.17 -22.68 -6.99
CA THR A 157 -23.62 -22.90 -8.37
C THR A 157 -24.58 -21.76 -8.75
N VAL A 158 -24.27 -21.07 -9.84
CA VAL A 158 -25.02 -19.90 -10.32
C VAL A 158 -25.51 -20.11 -11.75
N PRO A 159 -26.72 -19.66 -12.11
CA PRO A 159 -27.18 -19.68 -13.49
C PRO A 159 -26.28 -18.77 -14.34
N ALA A 160 -25.95 -19.23 -15.56
CA ALA A 160 -25.02 -18.54 -16.46
C ALA A 160 -25.45 -17.11 -16.83
N GLU A 161 -26.77 -16.90 -16.95
CA GLU A 161 -27.36 -15.59 -17.25
C GLU A 161 -27.63 -14.75 -15.99
N GLY A 162 -27.34 -15.29 -14.80
CA GLY A 162 -27.56 -14.60 -13.53
C GLY A 162 -26.58 -13.45 -13.31
N LEU A 163 -27.02 -12.46 -12.53
CA LEU A 163 -26.22 -11.28 -12.16
C LEU A 163 -24.85 -11.66 -11.55
N ILE A 164 -24.81 -12.69 -10.71
CA ILE A 164 -23.56 -13.13 -10.04
C ILE A 164 -22.56 -13.68 -11.05
N ALA A 165 -23.02 -14.48 -12.03
CA ALA A 165 -22.17 -14.99 -13.10
C ALA A 165 -21.63 -13.83 -13.95
N GLN A 166 -22.51 -12.92 -14.38
CA GLN A 166 -22.12 -11.75 -15.17
C GLN A 166 -21.09 -10.86 -14.45
N LEU A 167 -21.29 -10.58 -13.16
CA LEU A 167 -20.34 -9.82 -12.35
C LEU A 167 -19.01 -10.56 -12.20
N SER A 168 -19.03 -11.87 -12.01
CA SER A 168 -17.81 -12.68 -11.87
C SER A 168 -16.99 -12.68 -13.16
N TYR A 169 -17.62 -12.87 -14.32
CA TYR A 169 -16.95 -12.84 -15.62
C TYR A 169 -16.48 -11.45 -16.04
N ASN A 170 -17.21 -10.40 -15.64
CA ASN A 170 -16.85 -9.03 -15.97
C ASN A 170 -16.06 -8.31 -14.86
N ALA A 171 -15.72 -8.96 -13.75
CA ALA A 171 -15.04 -8.33 -12.64
C ALA A 171 -13.72 -7.64 -13.08
N LEU A 172 -12.96 -8.29 -13.95
CA LEU A 172 -11.71 -7.74 -14.51
C LEU A 172 -11.97 -6.63 -15.53
N ASN A 173 -13.04 -6.70 -16.32
CA ASN A 173 -13.44 -5.63 -17.23
C ASN A 173 -13.86 -4.37 -16.47
N ILE A 174 -14.67 -4.53 -15.41
CA ILE A 174 -15.08 -3.44 -14.51
C ILE A 174 -13.86 -2.81 -13.85
N SER A 175 -12.97 -3.65 -13.30
CA SER A 175 -11.70 -3.20 -12.71
C SER A 175 -10.87 -2.38 -13.71
N ALA A 176 -10.72 -2.86 -14.95
CA ALA A 176 -9.97 -2.16 -15.99
C ALA A 176 -10.59 -0.80 -16.32
N LEU A 177 -11.91 -0.70 -16.45
CA LEU A 177 -12.60 0.57 -16.69
C LEU A 177 -12.43 1.56 -15.53
N MET A 178 -12.50 1.08 -14.28
CA MET A 178 -12.21 1.89 -13.10
C MET A 178 -10.78 2.43 -13.13
N VAL A 179 -9.80 1.56 -13.37
CA VAL A 179 -8.38 1.95 -13.41
C VAL A 179 -8.12 2.95 -14.54
N ILE A 180 -8.58 2.69 -15.77
CA ILE A 180 -8.42 3.60 -16.91
C ILE A 180 -9.00 4.98 -16.57
N THR A 181 -10.24 5.03 -16.09
CA THR A 181 -10.90 6.29 -15.73
C THR A 181 -10.11 7.05 -14.66
N GLY A 182 -9.74 6.36 -13.58
CA GLY A 182 -8.98 6.95 -12.48
C GLY A 182 -7.59 7.45 -12.91
N VAL A 183 -6.90 6.71 -13.78
CA VAL A 183 -5.60 7.12 -14.31
C VAL A 183 -5.73 8.30 -15.26
N CYS A 184 -6.72 8.31 -16.16
CA CYS A 184 -6.99 9.47 -17.03
C CYS A 184 -7.24 10.74 -16.20
N MET A 185 -8.03 10.65 -15.12
CA MET A 185 -8.20 11.75 -14.17
C MET A 185 -6.86 12.17 -13.52
N ALA A 186 -6.02 11.21 -13.15
CA ALA A 186 -4.72 11.48 -12.54
C ALA A 186 -3.77 12.20 -13.51
N LEU A 187 -3.71 11.77 -14.76
CA LEU A 187 -2.91 12.38 -15.82
C LEU A 187 -3.41 13.77 -16.15
N TYR A 188 -4.72 13.96 -16.33
CA TYR A 188 -5.32 15.27 -16.60
C TYR A 188 -4.95 16.30 -15.52
N ARG A 189 -5.09 15.93 -14.24
CA ARG A 189 -4.73 16.81 -13.11
C ARG A 189 -3.23 17.11 -13.07
N ARG A 190 -2.37 16.15 -13.40
CA ARG A 190 -0.91 16.34 -13.44
C ARG A 190 -0.48 17.29 -14.55
N LEU A 191 -1.16 17.25 -15.71
CA LEU A 191 -0.91 18.14 -16.84
C LEU A 191 -1.39 19.58 -16.57
N LYS A 192 -2.52 19.76 -15.87
CA LYS A 192 -3.08 21.09 -15.56
C LYS A 192 -2.37 21.83 -14.42
N ASN A 193 -1.88 21.13 -13.39
CA ASN A 193 -1.35 21.78 -12.19
C ASN A 193 0.12 22.21 -12.36
N MET A 194 0.39 23.52 -12.40
CA MET A 194 1.74 24.07 -12.62
C MET A 194 2.77 23.64 -11.56
N GLN A 195 2.43 23.64 -10.28
CA GLN A 195 3.30 23.11 -9.21
C GLN A 195 3.62 21.62 -9.41
N ALA A 196 2.65 20.85 -9.90
CA ALA A 196 2.86 19.42 -10.12
C ALA A 196 3.83 19.18 -11.28
N ARG A 197 3.85 20.04 -12.30
CA ARG A 197 4.77 19.92 -13.45
C ARG A 197 6.22 20.19 -13.08
N ALA A 198 6.48 21.08 -12.11
CA ALA A 198 7.84 21.47 -11.71
C ALA A 198 8.60 20.37 -10.95
N ASP A 199 7.92 19.58 -10.11
CA ASP A 199 8.54 18.56 -9.25
C ASP A 199 8.48 17.12 -9.81
N GLN A 200 7.92 16.93 -11.01
CA GLN A 200 7.63 15.61 -11.54
C GLN A 200 8.84 14.92 -12.17
N LYS A 201 9.09 13.68 -11.76
CA LYS A 201 10.04 12.79 -12.44
C LYS A 201 9.27 11.81 -13.31
N PHE A 202 9.48 11.83 -14.62
CA PHE A 202 8.73 11.00 -15.58
C PHE A 202 8.68 9.52 -15.16
N MET A 203 9.84 8.92 -14.88
CA MET A 203 9.94 7.49 -14.53
C MET A 203 9.31 7.12 -13.19
N TYR A 204 9.13 8.07 -12.28
CA TYR A 204 8.56 7.78 -10.96
C TYR A 204 7.08 8.17 -10.86
N ASP A 205 6.64 9.15 -11.66
CA ASP A 205 5.30 9.72 -11.59
C ASP A 205 4.37 9.31 -12.74
N PHE A 206 4.88 9.13 -13.96
CA PHE A 206 4.10 8.81 -15.15
C PHE A 206 4.19 7.34 -15.53
N LEU A 207 5.39 6.73 -15.48
CA LEU A 207 5.59 5.32 -15.81
C LEU A 207 4.59 4.39 -15.10
N PRO A 208 4.34 4.50 -13.77
CA PRO A 208 3.38 3.61 -13.11
C PRO A 208 1.94 3.79 -13.64
N LEU A 209 1.56 5.02 -14.00
CA LEU A 209 0.23 5.32 -14.53
C LEU A 209 0.07 4.76 -15.95
N ILE A 210 1.09 4.91 -16.79
CA ILE A 210 1.11 4.37 -18.15
C ILE A 210 1.05 2.84 -18.11
N MET A 211 1.81 2.19 -17.22
CA MET A 211 1.77 0.74 -17.04
C MET A 211 0.38 0.25 -16.63
N LEU A 212 -0.30 0.94 -15.72
CA LEU A 212 -1.67 0.61 -15.32
C LEU A 212 -2.64 0.72 -16.49
N ILE A 213 -2.57 1.81 -17.28
CA ILE A 213 -3.39 1.93 -18.50
C ILE A 213 -3.07 0.79 -19.47
N PHE A 214 -1.80 0.50 -19.71
CA PHE A 214 -1.38 -0.50 -20.68
C PHE A 214 -1.88 -1.91 -20.30
N ILE A 215 -1.77 -2.29 -19.02
CA ILE A 215 -2.35 -3.55 -18.51
C ILE A 215 -3.87 -3.55 -18.68
N SER A 216 -4.56 -2.48 -18.28
CA SER A 216 -6.03 -2.43 -18.36
C SER A 216 -6.55 -2.48 -19.79
N VAL A 217 -5.90 -1.78 -20.73
CA VAL A 217 -6.27 -1.77 -22.14
C VAL A 217 -6.00 -3.12 -22.79
N THR A 218 -4.84 -3.73 -22.55
CA THR A 218 -4.53 -5.07 -23.08
C THR A 218 -5.45 -6.14 -22.49
N GLY A 219 -5.85 -6.01 -21.22
CA GLY A 219 -6.85 -6.89 -20.59
C GLY A 219 -8.23 -6.77 -21.24
N LEU A 220 -8.71 -5.55 -21.49
CA LEU A 220 -9.97 -5.32 -22.23
C LEU A 220 -9.87 -5.82 -23.69
N ALA A 221 -8.69 -5.70 -24.31
CA ALA A 221 -8.45 -6.19 -25.67
C ALA A 221 -8.57 -7.73 -25.77
N LEU A 222 -8.24 -8.48 -24.70
CA LEU A 222 -8.48 -9.93 -24.65
C LEU A 222 -9.98 -10.24 -24.70
N THR A 223 -10.78 -9.56 -23.87
CA THR A 223 -12.24 -9.68 -23.91
C THR A 223 -12.78 -9.31 -25.29
N PHE A 224 -12.30 -8.21 -25.87
CA PHE A 224 -12.71 -7.77 -27.21
C PHE A 224 -12.37 -8.81 -28.28
N SER A 225 -11.16 -9.37 -28.25
CA SER A 225 -10.73 -10.42 -29.17
C SER A 225 -11.62 -11.66 -29.09
N ASN A 226 -11.95 -12.13 -27.88
CA ASN A 226 -12.84 -13.29 -27.70
C ASN A 226 -14.28 -13.03 -28.16
N VAL A 227 -14.84 -11.87 -27.82
CA VAL A 227 -16.26 -11.57 -28.06
C VAL A 227 -16.53 -11.13 -29.50
N PHE A 228 -15.68 -10.27 -30.07
CA PHE A 228 -15.93 -9.62 -31.37
C PHE A 228 -15.09 -10.18 -32.51
N LEU A 229 -13.88 -10.66 -32.22
CA LEU A 229 -12.97 -11.19 -33.24
C LEU A 229 -12.91 -12.73 -33.24
N HIS A 230 -13.83 -13.38 -32.53
CA HIS A 230 -13.90 -14.84 -32.42
C HIS A 230 -12.55 -15.48 -32.04
N GLY A 231 -11.79 -14.82 -31.15
CA GLY A 231 -10.48 -15.28 -30.67
C GLY A 231 -9.30 -14.92 -31.57
N TRP A 232 -9.51 -14.21 -32.68
CA TRP A 232 -8.41 -13.79 -33.56
C TRP A 232 -7.42 -12.90 -32.82
N GLY A 233 -6.13 -13.25 -32.91
CA GLY A 233 -5.05 -12.55 -32.22
C GLY A 233 -5.02 -12.74 -30.70
N HIS A 234 -5.90 -13.55 -30.11
CA HIS A 234 -6.02 -13.70 -28.66
C HIS A 234 -4.71 -14.18 -28.02
N TYR A 235 -4.04 -15.15 -28.63
CA TYR A 235 -2.76 -15.67 -28.13
C TYR A 235 -1.68 -14.59 -28.08
N ALA A 236 -1.49 -13.82 -29.16
CA ALA A 236 -0.52 -12.73 -29.20
C ALA A 236 -0.84 -11.65 -28.17
N MET A 237 -2.11 -11.26 -28.06
CA MET A 237 -2.55 -10.28 -27.06
C MET A 237 -2.35 -10.80 -25.62
N SER A 238 -2.54 -12.11 -25.40
CA SER A 238 -2.34 -12.74 -24.08
C SER A 238 -0.88 -12.65 -23.65
N LEU A 239 0.07 -12.89 -24.57
CA LEU A 239 1.49 -12.71 -24.30
C LEU A 239 1.85 -11.25 -24.00
N ILE A 240 1.30 -10.30 -24.78
CA ILE A 240 1.53 -8.86 -24.54
C ILE A 240 0.98 -8.44 -23.17
N HIS A 241 -0.24 -8.87 -22.85
CA HIS A 241 -0.86 -8.62 -21.55
C HIS A 241 -0.02 -9.23 -20.41
N GLN A 242 0.34 -10.51 -20.54
CA GLN A 242 1.14 -11.22 -19.55
C GLN A 242 2.49 -10.54 -19.30
N TYR A 243 3.20 -10.19 -20.37
CA TYR A 243 4.45 -9.44 -20.28
C TYR A 243 4.25 -8.11 -19.54
N SER A 244 3.21 -7.35 -19.88
CA SER A 244 2.92 -6.07 -19.23
C SER A 244 2.67 -6.20 -17.72
N VAL A 245 1.96 -7.27 -17.31
CA VAL A 245 1.68 -7.57 -15.91
C VAL A 245 2.96 -7.95 -15.18
N ILE A 246 3.76 -8.87 -15.74
CA ILE A 246 5.01 -9.33 -15.11
C ILE A 246 5.97 -8.16 -14.90
N VAL A 247 6.19 -7.33 -15.93
CA VAL A 247 7.09 -6.16 -15.82
C VAL A 247 6.57 -5.19 -14.76
N THR A 248 5.25 -4.98 -14.68
CA THR A 248 4.65 -4.11 -13.66
C THR A 248 4.80 -4.68 -12.26
N LEU A 249 4.61 -5.99 -12.07
CA LEU A 249 4.81 -6.68 -10.79
C LEU A 249 6.26 -6.56 -10.31
N ILE A 250 7.23 -6.74 -11.20
CA ILE A 250 8.66 -6.56 -10.89
C ILE A 250 8.96 -5.11 -10.49
N TYR A 251 8.38 -4.13 -11.18
CA TYR A 251 8.59 -2.71 -10.91
C TYR A 251 7.87 -2.22 -9.64
N LEU A 252 6.70 -2.77 -9.30
CA LEU A 252 5.83 -2.34 -8.19
C LEU A 252 6.59 -2.10 -6.88
N PRO A 253 7.42 -3.03 -6.36
CA PRO A 253 8.12 -2.85 -5.10
C PRO A 253 9.22 -1.80 -5.19
N PHE A 254 9.67 -1.35 -6.35
CA PHE A 254 10.73 -0.33 -6.47
C PHE A 254 10.21 1.04 -6.88
N GLY A 255 9.00 1.11 -7.45
CA GLY A 255 8.36 2.35 -7.84
C GLY A 255 7.62 3.09 -6.72
N LYS A 256 6.80 4.05 -7.16
CA LYS A 256 5.88 4.80 -6.30
C LYS A 256 4.75 3.94 -5.75
N LEU A 257 4.33 2.89 -6.48
CA LEU A 257 3.22 2.00 -6.10
C LEU A 257 3.50 1.14 -4.86
N ALA A 258 4.76 1.01 -4.44
CA ALA A 258 5.10 0.31 -3.21
C ALA A 258 4.39 0.84 -1.95
N HIS A 259 3.89 2.09 -1.96
CA HIS A 259 3.10 2.61 -0.85
C HIS A 259 1.77 1.86 -0.61
N ILE A 260 1.24 1.15 -1.62
CA ILE A 260 -0.03 0.42 -1.53
C ILE A 260 0.03 -0.64 -0.42
N PRO A 261 0.97 -1.61 -0.46
CA PRO A 261 1.06 -2.61 0.60
C PRO A 261 1.53 -2.06 1.95
N PHE A 262 2.16 -0.88 2.00
CA PHE A 262 2.51 -0.21 3.27
C PHE A 262 1.34 0.55 3.89
N ARG A 263 0.29 0.85 3.11
CA ARG A 263 -0.84 1.68 3.54
C ARG A 263 -1.51 1.21 4.85
N PRO A 264 -1.72 -0.10 5.08
CA PRO A 264 -2.30 -0.57 6.35
C PRO A 264 -1.56 -0.07 7.60
N LEU A 265 -0.25 0.16 7.51
CA LEU A 265 0.56 0.66 8.63
C LEU A 265 0.26 2.12 8.99
N SER A 266 -0.47 2.87 8.17
CA SER A 266 -0.97 4.19 8.57
C SER A 266 -1.95 4.11 9.74
N VAL A 267 -2.66 2.99 9.89
CA VAL A 267 -3.53 2.73 11.05
C VAL A 267 -2.71 2.69 12.33
N PHE A 268 -1.52 2.09 12.30
CA PHE A 268 -0.63 2.01 13.46
C PHE A 268 -0.17 3.40 13.90
N ALA A 269 0.23 4.24 12.95
CA ALA A 269 0.63 5.61 13.23
C ALA A 269 -0.52 6.45 13.83
N LYS A 270 -1.75 6.27 13.32
CA LYS A 270 -2.93 6.97 13.85
C LYS A 270 -3.31 6.48 15.25
N ASN A 271 -3.36 5.17 15.46
CA ASN A 271 -3.63 4.58 16.77
C ASN A 271 -2.58 5.01 17.80
N TYR A 272 -1.30 5.00 17.42
CA TYR A 272 -0.19 5.50 18.22
C TYR A 272 -0.42 6.96 18.64
N ARG A 273 -0.69 7.84 17.69
CA ARG A 273 -0.86 9.27 17.96
C ARG A 273 -2.07 9.56 18.86
N GLU A 274 -3.19 8.90 18.61
CA GLU A 274 -4.40 9.08 19.41
C GLU A 274 -4.21 8.54 20.84
N HIS A 275 -3.69 7.32 20.98
CA HIS A 275 -3.54 6.67 22.28
C HIS A 275 -2.59 7.44 23.21
N TYR A 276 -1.40 7.82 22.72
CA TYR A 276 -0.45 8.54 23.55
C TYR A 276 -0.83 10.02 23.73
N GLY A 277 -1.58 10.60 22.78
CA GLY A 277 -2.14 11.94 22.91
C GLY A 277 -3.18 12.05 24.03
N GLU A 278 -3.99 11.01 24.22
CA GLU A 278 -4.97 10.94 25.33
C GLU A 278 -4.32 10.78 26.70
N GLN A 279 -3.11 10.22 26.77
CA GLN A 279 -2.41 9.98 28.04
C GLN A 279 -1.69 11.22 28.54
N SER A 280 -0.84 11.81 27.69
CA SER A 280 -0.11 13.02 28.06
C SER A 280 0.35 13.78 26.82
N MET A 281 0.05 15.08 26.82
CA MET A 281 0.54 16.02 25.83
C MET A 281 1.78 16.73 26.35
N LYS A 282 2.75 16.97 25.46
CA LYS A 282 3.94 17.75 25.76
C LYS A 282 3.74 19.20 25.34
N ALA A 283 3.92 20.11 26.27
CA ALA A 283 3.95 21.54 26.03
C ALA A 283 5.26 21.96 25.34
N CYS A 284 5.17 22.88 24.38
CA CYS A 284 6.34 23.50 23.75
C CYS A 284 7.14 24.30 24.78
N LYS A 285 8.47 24.10 24.84
CA LYS A 285 9.36 24.81 25.78
C LYS A 285 9.40 26.34 25.60
N VAL A 286 9.01 26.85 24.42
CA VAL A 286 9.05 28.29 24.11
C VAL A 286 7.69 28.96 24.30
N CYS A 287 6.62 28.40 23.76
CA CYS A 287 5.29 29.04 23.78
C CYS A 287 4.28 28.36 24.70
N GLY A 288 4.64 27.25 25.36
CA GLY A 288 3.75 26.52 26.27
C GLY A 288 2.62 25.73 25.60
N THR A 289 2.39 25.88 24.29
CA THR A 289 1.28 25.18 23.61
C THR A 289 1.54 23.68 23.51
N GLU A 290 0.55 22.87 23.86
CA GLU A 290 0.55 21.43 23.62
C GLU A 290 0.55 21.13 22.11
N PHE A 291 1.43 20.23 21.65
CA PHE A 291 1.59 19.98 20.21
C PHE A 291 1.73 18.51 19.80
N VAL A 292 2.33 17.67 20.63
CA VAL A 292 2.47 16.21 20.43
C VAL A 292 2.42 15.51 21.78
N SER A 293 2.22 14.19 21.77
CA SER A 293 2.30 13.41 23.02
C SER A 293 3.73 13.42 23.59
N THR A 294 3.83 13.28 24.91
CA THR A 294 5.13 13.13 25.59
C THR A 294 5.91 11.95 25.02
N GLU A 295 5.21 10.84 24.79
CA GLU A 295 5.78 9.64 24.17
C GLU A 295 6.35 9.92 22.77
N GLN A 296 5.62 10.66 21.93
CA GLN A 296 6.08 10.98 20.58
C GLN A 296 7.31 11.89 20.60
N SER A 297 7.38 12.85 21.51
CA SER A 297 8.57 13.68 21.64
C SER A 297 9.79 12.84 22.08
N ASN A 298 9.62 11.97 23.08
CA ASN A 298 10.68 11.11 23.58
C ASN A 298 11.16 10.12 22.50
N ASP A 299 10.24 9.54 21.74
CA ASP A 299 10.56 8.64 20.62
C ASP A 299 11.35 9.35 19.53
N VAL A 300 10.99 10.60 19.19
CA VAL A 300 11.75 11.39 18.21
C VAL A 300 13.16 11.68 18.72
N ILE A 301 13.31 12.07 19.98
CA ILE A 301 14.63 12.31 20.60
C ILE A 301 15.47 11.03 20.59
N GLN A 302 14.87 9.89 20.94
CA GLN A 302 15.54 8.60 20.90
C GLN A 302 16.01 8.25 19.49
N VAL A 303 15.15 8.42 18.48
CA VAL A 303 15.50 8.17 17.07
C VAL A 303 16.64 9.07 16.61
N LEU A 304 16.62 10.34 17.00
CA LEU A 304 17.69 11.28 16.67
C LEU A 304 19.02 10.86 17.30
N GLY A 305 19.01 10.46 18.57
CA GLY A 305 20.18 9.91 19.26
C GLY A 305 20.76 8.66 18.59
N VAL A 306 19.91 7.73 18.13
CA VAL A 306 20.35 6.53 17.38
C VAL A 306 21.03 6.87 16.05
N ASN A 307 20.66 7.99 15.42
CA ASN A 307 21.29 8.46 14.18
C ASN A 307 22.42 9.47 14.42
N GLU A 308 22.87 9.63 15.67
CA GLU A 308 23.92 10.59 16.06
C GLU A 308 23.60 12.04 15.68
N ILE A 309 22.31 12.39 15.64
CA ILE A 309 21.83 13.74 15.33
C ILE A 309 21.46 14.44 16.63
N GLU A 310 22.34 15.31 17.11
CA GLU A 310 22.16 15.80 18.47
C GLU A 310 21.16 16.95 18.63
N PHE A 311 20.93 17.83 17.65
CA PHE A 311 19.89 18.90 17.64
C PHE A 311 19.55 19.53 19.02
N LYS A 312 20.54 19.63 19.90
CA LYS A 312 20.47 20.12 21.27
C LYS A 312 20.84 21.60 21.26
N LYS A 313 20.09 22.38 22.03
CA LYS A 313 20.51 23.71 22.48
C LYS A 313 20.76 23.63 23.99
N GLU A 314 21.49 24.62 24.53
CA GLU A 314 21.91 24.77 25.93
C GLU A 314 20.99 24.14 26.99
N GLN A 315 19.65 24.29 26.89
CA GLN A 315 18.70 23.78 27.89
C GLN A 315 17.58 22.87 27.36
N PHE A 316 17.48 22.64 26.04
CA PHE A 316 16.38 21.83 25.47
C PHE A 316 16.71 21.33 24.06
N HIS A 317 16.02 20.27 23.64
CA HIS A 317 16.18 19.70 22.31
C HIS A 317 15.19 20.36 21.32
N LEU A 318 15.61 20.62 20.08
CA LEU A 318 14.72 21.14 19.01
C LEU A 318 13.47 20.28 18.74
N ALA A 319 13.49 18.99 19.10
CA ALA A 319 12.34 18.08 19.01
C ALA A 319 11.25 18.36 20.07
N GLU A 320 11.54 19.22 21.04
CA GLU A 320 10.63 19.66 22.10
C GLU A 320 9.93 20.99 21.77
N LEU A 321 10.16 21.51 20.56
CA LEU A 321 9.51 22.71 20.05
C LEU A 321 8.37 22.36 19.09
N CYS A 322 7.26 23.10 19.19
CA CYS A 322 6.20 23.03 18.19
C CYS A 322 6.68 23.54 16.81
N LEU A 323 5.97 23.14 15.74
CA LEU A 323 6.35 23.47 14.35
C LEU A 323 6.60 24.98 14.12
N PRO A 324 5.74 25.91 14.59
CA PRO A 324 5.98 27.34 14.44
C PRO A 324 7.23 27.82 15.17
N CYS A 325 7.43 27.45 16.44
CA CYS A 325 8.62 27.83 17.20
C CYS A 325 9.90 27.29 16.56
N ARG A 326 9.86 26.05 16.06
CA ARG A 326 10.99 25.46 15.34
C ARG A 326 11.30 26.19 14.01
N ARG A 327 10.26 26.64 13.29
CA ARG A 327 10.43 27.45 12.08
C ARG A 327 11.05 28.80 12.38
N LYS A 328 10.53 29.52 13.39
CA LYS A 328 11.11 30.78 13.86
C LYS A 328 12.56 30.63 14.31
N TYR A 329 12.90 29.51 14.95
CA TYR A 329 14.28 29.20 15.31
C TYR A 329 15.17 29.07 14.08
N ARG A 330 14.72 28.34 13.06
CA ARG A 330 15.46 28.20 11.80
C ARG A 330 15.64 29.55 11.10
N ILE A 331 14.61 30.39 11.07
CA ILE A 331 14.68 31.74 10.48
C ILE A 331 15.71 32.59 11.24
N ALA A 332 15.71 32.54 12.57
CA ALA A 332 16.65 33.30 13.41
C ALA A 332 18.12 33.00 13.08
N GLN A 333 18.43 31.73 12.77
CA GLN A 333 19.77 31.30 12.38
C GLN A 333 20.20 31.89 11.02
N PHE A 334 19.25 32.14 10.11
CA PHE A 334 19.54 32.75 8.80
C PHE A 334 19.52 34.29 8.85
N SER A 335 18.65 34.88 9.67
CA SER A 335 18.48 36.34 9.73
C SER A 335 19.40 37.02 10.73
N GLY A 336 20.05 36.28 11.63
CA GLY A 336 20.84 36.84 12.73
C GLY A 336 20.01 37.53 13.82
N PHE A 337 18.69 37.60 13.65
CA PHE A 337 17.76 38.19 14.61
C PHE A 337 17.07 37.07 15.41
N PRO A 338 16.93 37.16 16.75
CA PRO A 338 16.32 36.12 17.57
C PRO A 338 14.79 36.08 17.40
N THR A 339 14.30 35.78 16.19
CA THR A 339 12.86 35.70 15.86
C THR A 339 12.09 34.66 16.68
N HIS A 340 12.80 33.72 17.30
CA HIS A 340 12.23 32.71 18.19
C HIS A 340 11.84 33.24 19.57
N GLU A 341 12.42 34.37 20.00
CA GLU A 341 12.09 35.07 21.26
C GLU A 341 10.93 36.06 21.08
N VAL A 342 10.61 36.39 19.83
CA VAL A 342 9.50 37.26 19.48
C VAL A 342 8.17 36.53 19.71
N LYS A 343 7.44 36.97 20.74
CA LYS A 343 6.12 36.42 21.14
C LYS A 343 4.98 36.64 20.13
N VAL A 344 5.24 37.33 19.02
CA VAL A 344 4.21 37.59 17.99
C VAL A 344 3.75 36.28 17.36
N LYS A 345 2.46 35.99 17.43
CA LYS A 345 1.84 34.79 16.83
C LYS A 345 1.98 34.88 15.31
N GLU A 346 2.59 33.88 14.66
CA GLU A 346 2.64 33.86 13.19
C GLU A 346 1.21 33.79 12.66
N ALA A 347 0.83 34.70 11.76
CA ALA A 347 -0.54 34.80 11.22
C ALA A 347 -1.01 33.53 10.48
N ASN A 348 -0.10 32.61 10.15
CA ASN A 348 -0.36 31.43 9.33
C ASN A 348 -0.20 30.09 10.08
N GLN A 349 -0.32 30.07 11.41
CA GLN A 349 -0.18 28.87 12.24
C GLN A 349 -1.26 27.78 11.96
N ASN A 350 -2.37 28.16 11.32
CA ASN A 350 -3.49 27.27 11.01
C ASN A 350 -3.53 26.81 9.55
N ALA A 351 -2.45 26.99 8.78
CA ALA A 351 -2.38 26.47 7.41
C ALA A 351 -2.49 24.94 7.44
N LYS A 352 -3.70 24.42 7.17
CA LYS A 352 -3.98 22.99 6.99
C LYS A 352 -3.34 22.52 5.68
N GLY A 353 -2.06 22.16 5.73
CA GLY A 353 -1.33 21.54 4.60
C GLY A 353 -1.78 20.13 4.26
#